data_AF-A0A8T4JGF5-F1
#
_entry.id   AF-A0A8T4JGF5-F1
#
_cell.length_a   1.000
_cell.length_b   1.000
_cell.length_c   1.000
_cell.angle_alpha   90.00
_cell.angle_beta   90.00
_cell.angle_gamma   90.00
#
_symmetry.space_group_name_H-M   'P 1'
#
loop_
_entity.id
_entity.type
_entity.pdbx_description
1 polymer ?
#
loop_
_entity_poly.entity_id
_entity_poly.type
_entity_poly.pdbx_seq_one_letter_code
_entity_poly.pdbx_strand_id
1 'polypeptide(L)'
;MTSPDFTRILLVEDNRDFSRAGFEYLRERGLEVDLAFCFSPAICQLETISYDGVVIDCFFPRCYKGDNKDLGSQVVEKLFSDDKNHQRILMFEKALDGVIDLSDPELRLYVRSYYDGIKVDSPEDDPSFRAIKHVSKTSSVEVASLCAKNTFGMIHRDREGGFKDYYEEMMKAIDEDSSNQPLGIMVGQKCEEKGIPFVLATSTNHHDILTRPVANYCGRIGWSLIDCMKDCEDDKASPEYWGRVYEELVRKGVGGGK
;
A
#
# COMPACT_ATOMS: atom_id res chain seq x y z
N MET A 1 0.18 -5.00 -34.78
CA MET A 1 -0.21 -5.86 -33.64
C MET A 1 -1.68 -5.59 -33.40
N THR A 2 -2.52 -6.61 -33.50
CA THR A 2 -3.94 -6.50 -33.14
C THR A 2 -4.06 -6.33 -31.63
N SER A 3 -4.98 -5.50 -31.17
CA SER A 3 -5.35 -5.40 -29.75
C SER A 3 -5.67 -6.82 -29.24
N PRO A 4 -5.36 -7.17 -27.98
CA PRO A 4 -5.80 -8.45 -27.44
C PRO A 4 -7.33 -8.41 -27.42
N ASP A 5 -7.96 -9.48 -27.91
CA ASP A 5 -9.40 -9.63 -27.89
C ASP A 5 -9.83 -10.04 -26.47
N PHE A 6 -9.81 -9.07 -25.55
CA PHE A 6 -10.51 -9.27 -24.27
C PHE A 6 -11.98 -9.53 -24.58
N THR A 7 -12.45 -10.69 -24.14
CA THR A 7 -13.85 -11.07 -24.26
C THR A 7 -14.51 -11.03 -22.89
N ARG A 8 -13.82 -11.52 -21.85
CA ARG A 8 -14.36 -11.58 -20.49
C ARG A 8 -13.38 -11.04 -19.45
N ILE A 9 -13.87 -10.12 -18.62
CA ILE A 9 -13.11 -9.52 -17.52
C ILE A 9 -13.83 -9.67 -16.18
N LEU A 10 -13.05 -9.70 -15.10
CA LEU A 10 -13.56 -9.60 -13.73
C LEU A 10 -13.29 -8.21 -13.18
N LEU A 11 -14.31 -7.53 -12.67
CA LEU A 11 -14.19 -6.27 -11.93
C LEU A 11 -14.47 -6.52 -10.44
N VAL A 12 -13.46 -6.27 -9.61
CA VAL A 12 -13.52 -6.40 -8.14
C VAL A 12 -13.56 -5.01 -7.52
N GLU A 13 -14.74 -4.56 -7.08
CA GLU A 13 -14.99 -3.22 -6.56
C GLU A 13 -16.22 -3.28 -5.64
N ASP A 14 -16.08 -2.89 -4.38
CA ASP A 14 -17.15 -3.01 -3.38
C ASP A 14 -18.06 -1.79 -3.35
N ASN A 15 -17.55 -0.63 -3.79
CA ASN A 15 -18.36 0.58 -3.94
C ASN A 15 -19.33 0.43 -5.13
N ARG A 16 -20.63 0.60 -4.86
CA ARG A 16 -21.69 0.39 -5.86
C ARG A 16 -21.67 1.39 -7.01
N ASP A 17 -21.33 2.64 -6.74
CA ASP A 17 -21.31 3.67 -7.77
C ASP A 17 -20.11 3.49 -8.69
N PHE A 18 -18.95 3.16 -8.13
CA PHE A 18 -17.72 2.88 -8.90
C PHE A 18 -17.84 1.58 -9.69
N SER A 19 -18.32 0.50 -9.08
CA SER A 19 -18.54 -0.78 -9.77
C SER A 19 -19.55 -0.65 -10.91
N ARG A 20 -20.64 0.12 -10.73
CA ARG A 20 -21.58 0.42 -11.81
C ARG A 20 -20.91 1.19 -12.95
N ALA A 21 -20.19 2.27 -12.64
CA ALA A 21 -19.52 3.07 -13.65
C ALA A 21 -18.51 2.25 -14.47
N GLY A 22 -17.69 1.43 -13.79
CA GLY A 22 -16.73 0.55 -14.45
C GLY A 22 -17.41 -0.53 -15.28
N PHE A 23 -18.46 -1.16 -14.76
CA PHE A 23 -19.25 -2.16 -15.48
C PHE A 23 -19.85 -1.61 -16.77
N GLU A 24 -20.52 -0.46 -16.71
CA GLU A 24 -21.14 0.20 -17.86
C GLU A 24 -20.07 0.55 -18.91
N TYR A 25 -18.99 1.21 -18.50
CA TYR A 25 -17.90 1.62 -19.39
C TYR A 25 -17.25 0.45 -20.13
N LEU A 26 -17.01 -0.66 -19.43
CA LEU A 26 -16.35 -1.84 -19.99
C LEU A 26 -17.30 -2.62 -20.91
N ARG A 27 -18.60 -2.69 -20.58
CA ARG A 27 -19.60 -3.33 -21.45
C ARG A 27 -19.88 -2.56 -22.73
N GLU A 28 -19.84 -1.23 -22.70
CA GLU A 28 -19.96 -0.40 -23.91
C GLU A 28 -18.85 -0.67 -24.93
N ARG A 29 -17.73 -1.24 -24.48
CA ARG A 29 -16.61 -1.71 -25.32
C ARG A 29 -16.75 -3.15 -25.80
N GLY A 30 -17.90 -3.76 -25.56
CA GLY A 30 -18.21 -5.13 -26.00
C GLY A 30 -17.67 -6.23 -25.10
N LEU A 31 -17.19 -5.90 -23.89
CA LEU A 31 -16.68 -6.89 -22.93
C LEU A 31 -17.83 -7.55 -22.18
N GLU A 32 -17.69 -8.86 -21.90
CA GLU A 32 -18.43 -9.54 -20.85
C GLU A 32 -17.77 -9.22 -19.51
N VAL A 33 -18.53 -8.69 -18.56
CA VAL A 33 -18.00 -8.21 -17.27
C VAL A 33 -18.69 -8.96 -16.15
N ASP A 34 -17.91 -9.72 -15.38
CA ASP A 34 -18.36 -10.30 -14.12
C ASP A 34 -17.98 -9.36 -12.96
N LEU A 35 -18.83 -9.29 -11.95
CA LEU A 35 -18.63 -8.46 -10.76
C LEU A 35 -18.34 -9.31 -9.53
N ALA A 36 -17.41 -8.83 -8.71
CA ALA A 36 -17.22 -9.26 -7.33
C ALA A 36 -17.11 -8.05 -6.41
N PHE A 37 -17.89 -8.03 -5.32
CA PHE A 37 -17.93 -6.91 -4.37
C PHE A 37 -17.12 -7.18 -3.09
N CYS A 38 -16.37 -8.29 -3.05
CA CYS A 38 -15.55 -8.69 -1.91
C CYS A 38 -14.56 -9.80 -2.30
N PHE A 39 -13.63 -10.09 -1.40
CA PHE A 39 -12.57 -11.08 -1.62
C PHE A 39 -13.08 -12.47 -2.00
N SER A 40 -14.01 -13.03 -1.21
CA SER A 40 -14.36 -14.45 -1.34
C SER A 40 -15.00 -14.79 -2.69
N PRO A 41 -15.99 -14.02 -3.20
CA PRO A 41 -16.50 -14.20 -4.55
C PRO A 41 -15.45 -14.00 -5.64
N ALA A 42 -14.54 -13.02 -5.49
CA ALA A 42 -13.48 -12.79 -6.47
C ALA A 42 -12.56 -14.02 -6.60
N ILE A 43 -12.11 -14.58 -5.47
CA ILE A 43 -11.28 -15.79 -5.47
C ILE A 43 -12.04 -16.99 -6.06
N CYS A 44 -13.28 -17.21 -5.65
CA CYS A 44 -14.11 -18.31 -6.17
C CYS A 44 -14.27 -18.22 -7.70
N GLN A 45 -14.52 -17.02 -8.22
CA GLN A 45 -14.61 -16.76 -9.66
C GLN A 45 -13.28 -17.00 -10.36
N LEU A 46 -12.16 -16.49 -9.84
CA LEU A 46 -10.83 -16.74 -10.41
C LEU A 46 -10.47 -18.22 -10.45
N GLU A 47 -10.99 -19.03 -9.53
CA GLU A 47 -10.77 -20.48 -9.49
C GLU A 47 -11.64 -21.26 -10.47
N THR A 48 -12.82 -20.75 -10.80
CA THR A 48 -13.84 -21.48 -11.58
C THR A 48 -14.02 -20.98 -13.00
N ILE A 49 -13.63 -19.73 -13.28
CA ILE A 49 -13.82 -19.05 -14.55
C ILE A 49 -12.46 -18.57 -15.06
N SER A 50 -12.25 -18.72 -16.38
CA SER A 50 -11.09 -18.12 -17.06
C SER A 50 -11.43 -16.69 -17.45
N TYR A 51 -10.58 -15.76 -17.07
CA TYR A 51 -10.70 -14.35 -17.42
C TYR A 51 -9.52 -13.94 -18.29
N ASP A 52 -9.80 -13.05 -19.23
CA ASP A 52 -8.76 -12.45 -20.07
C ASP A 52 -8.03 -11.35 -19.30
N GLY A 53 -8.71 -10.69 -18.36
CA GLY A 53 -8.12 -9.71 -17.46
C GLY A 53 -8.96 -9.41 -16.22
N VAL A 54 -8.33 -8.79 -15.22
CA VAL A 54 -8.96 -8.46 -13.95
C VAL A 54 -8.68 -7.01 -13.56
N VAL A 55 -9.71 -6.31 -13.11
CA VAL A 55 -9.60 -4.98 -12.52
C VAL A 55 -9.92 -5.08 -11.04
N ILE A 56 -9.04 -4.55 -10.19
CA ILE A 56 -9.08 -4.81 -8.75
C ILE A 56 -9.00 -3.50 -7.98
N ASP A 57 -9.97 -3.19 -7.13
CA ASP A 57 -9.75 -2.18 -6.09
C ASP A 57 -8.77 -2.70 -5.01
N CYS A 58 -8.12 -1.81 -4.28
CA CYS A 58 -7.15 -2.20 -3.26
C CYS A 58 -7.81 -2.66 -1.95
N PHE A 59 -8.91 -2.00 -1.55
CA PHE A 59 -9.51 -2.12 -0.23
C PHE A 59 -10.96 -2.55 -0.34
N PHE A 60 -11.25 -3.75 0.12
CA PHE A 60 -12.62 -4.23 0.14
C PHE A 60 -12.81 -5.27 1.24
N PRO A 61 -14.05 -5.43 1.74
CA PRO A 61 -14.33 -6.43 2.75
C PRO A 61 -14.08 -7.84 2.20
N ARG A 62 -13.79 -8.78 3.10
CA ARG A 62 -13.63 -10.20 2.74
C ARG A 62 -14.95 -10.82 2.25
N CYS A 63 -16.06 -10.43 2.88
CA CYS A 63 -17.44 -10.81 2.60
C CYS A 63 -18.40 -9.89 3.39
N TYR A 64 -19.67 -9.80 2.98
CA TYR A 64 -20.59 -8.75 3.44
C TYR A 64 -20.92 -8.75 4.94
N LYS A 65 -20.71 -9.85 5.69
CA LYS A 65 -20.85 -9.93 7.17
C LYS A 65 -20.12 -11.17 7.69
N GLY A 66 -19.27 -11.03 8.72
CA GLY A 66 -19.00 -12.12 9.68
C GLY A 66 -17.63 -12.79 9.72
N ASP A 67 -16.62 -12.32 8.99
CA ASP A 67 -15.34 -13.04 8.90
C ASP A 67 -14.17 -12.43 9.70
N ASN A 68 -13.18 -13.30 9.91
CA ASN A 68 -11.94 -13.12 10.68
C ASN A 68 -11.05 -11.98 10.12
N LYS A 69 -10.69 -11.01 10.97
CA LYS A 69 -9.79 -9.86 10.65
C LYS A 69 -8.39 -10.29 10.20
N ASP A 70 -8.01 -11.54 10.43
CA ASP A 70 -6.66 -12.05 10.22
C ASP A 70 -6.12 -11.91 8.78
N LEU A 71 -6.96 -11.94 7.73
CA LEU A 71 -6.44 -11.86 6.35
C LEU A 71 -5.88 -10.47 6.01
N GLY A 72 -6.60 -9.40 6.37
CA GLY A 72 -6.09 -8.05 6.19
C GLY A 72 -4.76 -7.85 6.91
N SER A 73 -4.67 -8.31 8.16
CA SER A 73 -3.45 -8.25 8.96
C SER A 73 -2.29 -9.02 8.32
N GLN A 74 -2.52 -10.23 7.79
CA GLN A 74 -1.50 -11.00 7.07
C GLN A 74 -0.97 -10.25 5.83
N VAL A 75 -1.84 -9.55 5.09
CA VAL A 75 -1.40 -8.72 3.98
C VAL A 75 -0.55 -7.55 4.50
N VAL A 76 -0.96 -6.87 5.56
CA VAL A 76 -0.17 -5.76 6.14
C VAL A 76 1.21 -6.24 6.61
N GLU A 77 1.29 -7.38 7.29
CA GLU A 77 2.56 -8.01 7.70
C GLU A 77 3.46 -8.33 6.50
N LYS A 78 2.86 -8.80 5.39
CA LYS A 78 3.58 -9.00 4.13
C LYS A 78 4.09 -7.68 3.56
N LEU A 79 3.23 -6.66 3.43
CA LEU A 79 3.60 -5.35 2.91
C LEU A 79 4.74 -4.71 3.73
N PHE A 80 4.72 -4.94 5.05
CA PHE A 80 5.72 -4.50 6.01
C PHE A 80 7.04 -5.25 5.86
N SER A 81 7.01 -6.58 5.79
CA SER A 81 8.23 -7.40 5.65
C SER A 81 8.94 -7.15 4.31
N ASP A 82 8.20 -6.84 3.25
CA ASP A 82 8.75 -6.50 1.93
C ASP A 82 9.27 -5.04 1.83
N ASP A 83 9.01 -4.18 2.84
CA ASP A 83 9.49 -2.80 2.86
C ASP A 83 10.84 -2.67 3.58
N LYS A 84 11.92 -2.84 2.81
CA LYS A 84 13.30 -2.74 3.30
C LYS A 84 13.61 -1.40 3.97
N ASN A 85 13.00 -0.29 3.53
CA ASN A 85 13.26 1.01 4.15
C ASN A 85 12.63 1.07 5.54
N HIS A 86 11.39 0.59 5.68
CA HIS A 86 10.74 0.54 6.98
C HIS A 86 11.45 -0.44 7.93
N GLN A 87 11.85 -1.63 7.45
CA GLN A 87 12.65 -2.58 8.25
C GLN A 87 13.97 -1.95 8.73
N ARG A 88 14.62 -1.18 7.86
CA ARG A 88 15.84 -0.44 8.19
C ARG A 88 15.55 0.56 9.32
N ILE A 89 14.53 1.40 9.20
CA ILE A 89 14.16 2.38 10.23
C ILE A 89 13.94 1.71 11.60
N LEU A 90 13.25 0.57 11.65
CA LEU A 90 13.03 -0.17 12.90
C LEU A 90 14.32 -0.77 13.48
N MET A 91 15.25 -1.19 12.63
CA MET A 91 16.58 -1.60 13.08
C MET A 91 17.33 -0.44 13.75
N PHE A 92 17.26 0.77 13.19
CA PHE A 92 17.86 1.97 13.79
C PHE A 92 17.18 2.35 15.11
N GLU A 93 15.85 2.30 15.15
CA GLU A 93 15.08 2.52 16.38
C GLU A 93 15.49 1.53 17.47
N LYS A 94 15.56 0.23 17.15
CA LYS A 94 16.02 -0.80 18.08
C LYS A 94 17.47 -0.59 18.54
N ALA A 95 18.36 -0.11 17.67
CA ALA A 95 19.74 0.19 18.06
C ALA A 95 19.86 1.37 19.02
N LEU A 96 18.84 2.24 19.07
CA LEU A 96 18.73 3.36 19.99
C LEU A 96 17.99 3.01 21.29
N ASP A 97 17.44 1.80 21.41
CA ASP A 97 16.80 1.32 22.63
C ASP A 97 17.81 1.27 23.79
N GLY A 98 17.44 1.87 24.92
CA GLY A 98 18.32 2.10 26.07
C GLY A 98 19.45 3.12 25.85
N VAL A 99 19.61 3.66 24.63
CA VAL A 99 20.54 4.77 24.34
C VAL A 99 19.85 6.11 24.56
N ILE A 100 18.59 6.21 24.14
CA ILE A 100 17.69 7.35 24.33
C ILE A 100 16.33 6.87 24.83
N ASP A 101 15.50 7.78 25.32
CA ASP A 101 14.14 7.49 25.77
C ASP A 101 13.17 7.45 24.57
N LEU A 102 13.01 6.26 23.99
CA LEU A 102 12.05 6.02 22.91
C LEU A 102 10.59 5.93 23.39
N SER A 103 10.33 6.00 24.70
CA SER A 103 8.96 6.11 25.21
C SER A 103 8.35 7.50 24.96
N ASP A 104 9.20 8.51 24.71
CA ASP A 104 8.81 9.82 24.24
C ASP A 104 8.33 9.76 22.77
N PRO A 105 7.03 9.97 22.50
CA PRO A 105 6.48 9.82 21.15
C PRO A 105 7.07 10.82 20.14
N GLU A 106 7.42 12.02 20.60
CA GLU A 106 7.99 13.07 19.76
C GLU A 106 9.41 12.69 19.34
N LEU A 107 10.25 12.25 20.28
CA LEU A 107 11.60 11.80 19.96
C LEU A 107 11.58 10.58 19.04
N ARG A 108 10.69 9.61 19.30
CA ARG A 108 10.51 8.43 18.44
C ARG A 108 10.14 8.84 17.01
N LEU A 109 9.25 9.82 16.85
CA LEU A 109 8.89 10.37 15.55
C LEU A 109 10.08 11.04 14.84
N TYR A 110 10.89 11.82 15.56
CA TYR A 110 12.09 12.46 15.00
C TYR A 110 13.13 11.43 14.54
N VAL A 111 13.38 10.40 15.34
CA VAL A 111 14.26 9.28 14.99
C VAL A 111 13.83 8.65 13.67
N ARG A 112 12.55 8.28 13.57
CA ARG A 112 11.99 7.64 12.36
C ARG A 112 12.09 8.54 11.13
N SER A 113 11.79 9.82 11.30
CA SER A 113 11.87 10.82 10.23
C SER A 113 13.30 11.05 9.73
N TYR A 114 14.26 11.07 10.67
CA TYR A 114 15.67 11.22 10.35
C TYR A 114 16.17 10.02 9.53
N TYR A 115 15.92 8.79 9.99
CA TYR A 115 16.40 7.59 9.33
C TYR A 115 15.69 7.26 8.02
N ASP A 116 14.44 7.69 7.85
CA ASP A 116 13.78 7.69 6.55
C ASP A 116 14.52 8.57 5.52
N GLY A 117 15.10 9.69 5.98
CA GLY A 117 15.73 10.67 5.10
C GLY A 117 17.18 10.40 4.72
N ILE A 118 17.90 9.57 5.47
CA ILE A 118 19.32 9.32 5.24
C ILE A 118 19.57 7.95 4.62
N LYS A 119 20.64 7.83 3.82
CA LYS A 119 21.03 6.59 3.12
C LYS A 119 22.24 5.93 3.78
N VAL A 120 22.02 5.41 4.99
CA VAL A 120 22.99 4.62 5.75
C VAL A 120 22.42 3.22 5.99
N ASP A 121 23.25 2.19 5.83
CA ASP A 121 22.82 0.79 5.92
C ASP A 121 22.90 0.23 7.34
N SER A 122 23.70 0.86 8.22
CA SER A 122 23.91 0.45 9.60
C SER A 122 23.91 1.64 10.57
N PRO A 123 23.41 1.48 11.81
CA PRO A 123 23.53 2.47 12.88
C PRO A 123 24.96 2.92 13.11
N GLU A 124 25.91 1.99 13.06
CA GLU A 124 27.31 2.30 13.34
C GLU A 124 27.98 3.14 12.25
N ASP A 125 27.39 3.26 11.07
CA ASP A 125 27.90 4.12 9.99
C ASP A 125 27.45 5.58 10.16
N ASP A 126 26.35 5.83 10.87
CA ASP A 126 25.81 7.17 11.11
C ASP A 126 26.61 7.92 12.20
N PRO A 127 27.25 9.06 11.88
CA PRO A 127 27.95 9.87 12.87
C PRO A 127 27.03 10.38 13.99
N SER A 128 25.76 10.69 13.68
CA SER A 128 24.80 11.18 14.66
C SER A 128 24.48 10.09 15.69
N PHE A 129 24.20 8.87 15.23
CA PHE A 129 24.07 7.70 16.10
C PHE A 129 25.28 7.50 17.02
N ARG A 130 26.51 7.49 16.48
CA ARG A 130 27.73 7.28 17.28
C ARG A 130 27.91 8.37 18.35
N ALA A 131 27.65 9.62 18.00
CA ALA A 131 27.73 10.74 18.94
C ALA A 131 26.70 10.62 20.07
N ILE A 132 25.44 10.34 19.74
CA ILE A 132 24.36 10.16 20.72
C ILE A 132 24.65 8.96 21.63
N LYS A 133 25.13 7.84 21.06
CA LYS A 133 25.55 6.66 21.80
C LYS A 133 26.70 6.93 22.77
N HIS A 134 27.64 7.79 22.38
CA HIS A 134 28.71 8.22 23.28
C HIS A 134 28.18 9.07 24.44
N VAL A 135 27.34 10.08 24.16
CA VAL A 135 26.73 10.93 25.19
C VAL A 135 25.93 10.11 26.20
N SER A 136 25.17 9.12 25.73
CA SER A 136 24.40 8.22 26.60
C SER A 136 25.30 7.45 27.58
N LYS A 137 26.47 6.98 27.10
CA LYS A 137 27.45 6.24 27.92
C LYS A 137 28.21 7.10 28.91
N THR A 138 28.54 8.35 28.55
CA THR A 138 29.38 9.22 29.38
C THR A 138 28.59 10.10 30.33
N SER A 139 27.32 10.36 30.01
CA SER A 139 26.45 11.26 30.75
C SER A 139 25.23 10.49 31.26
N SER A 140 24.11 10.53 30.54
CA SER A 140 22.89 9.79 30.86
C SER A 140 22.01 9.65 29.62
N VAL A 141 21.05 8.72 29.67
CA VAL A 141 20.00 8.55 28.67
C VAL A 141 19.17 9.82 28.50
N GLU A 142 18.88 10.54 29.59
CA GLU A 142 18.14 11.80 29.56
C GLU A 142 18.88 12.87 28.74
N VAL A 143 20.17 13.07 29.01
CA VAL A 143 20.99 14.04 28.26
C VAL A 143 21.10 13.62 26.79
N ALA A 144 21.31 12.32 26.52
CA ALA A 144 21.35 11.80 25.15
C ALA A 144 20.04 12.01 24.40
N SER A 145 18.90 11.88 25.08
CA SER A 145 17.56 12.11 24.52
C SER A 145 17.36 13.57 24.12
N LEU A 146 17.80 14.52 24.94
CA LEU A 146 17.80 15.95 24.60
C LEU A 146 18.69 16.25 23.39
N CYS A 147 19.89 15.68 23.35
CA CYS A 147 20.79 15.80 22.19
C CYS A 147 20.15 15.21 20.92
N ALA A 148 19.52 14.05 21.02
CA ALA A 148 18.83 13.38 19.92
C ALA A 148 17.63 14.20 19.43
N LYS A 149 16.79 14.73 20.32
CA LYS A 149 15.66 15.61 19.95
C LYS A 149 16.14 16.82 19.14
N ASN A 150 17.21 17.49 19.57
CA ASN A 150 17.76 18.61 18.84
C ASN A 150 18.34 18.18 17.47
N THR A 151 19.09 17.09 17.44
CA THR A 151 19.76 16.62 16.22
C THR A 151 18.77 16.13 15.17
N PHE A 152 17.86 15.23 15.56
CA PHE A 152 16.89 14.61 14.66
C PHE A 152 15.69 15.53 14.38
N GLY A 153 15.26 16.32 15.37
CA GLY A 153 14.13 17.22 15.24
C GLY A 153 14.37 18.39 14.27
N MET A 154 15.62 18.82 14.08
CA MET A 154 15.95 19.83 13.06
C MET A 154 15.59 19.35 11.65
N ILE A 155 15.89 18.10 11.32
CA ILE A 155 15.60 17.51 10.00
C ILE A 155 14.10 17.23 9.83
N HIS A 156 13.41 16.91 10.92
CA HIS A 156 11.96 16.71 10.89
C HIS A 156 11.19 18.00 10.57
N ARG A 157 11.59 19.14 11.16
CA ARG A 157 10.90 20.44 10.95
C ARG A 157 10.95 20.95 9.52
N ASP A 158 11.97 20.54 8.75
CA ASP A 158 12.14 20.95 7.35
C ASP A 158 11.34 20.09 6.36
N ARG A 159 10.72 18.99 6.82
CA ARG A 159 9.91 18.10 5.97
C ARG A 159 8.42 18.31 6.24
N GLU A 160 7.70 18.86 5.27
CA GLU A 160 6.22 18.85 5.30
C GLU A 160 5.72 17.41 5.48
N GLY A 161 4.99 17.15 6.57
CA GLY A 161 4.22 15.92 6.78
C GLY A 161 4.78 14.89 7.76
N GLY A 162 6.03 15.02 8.21
CA GLY A 162 6.64 14.11 9.20
C GLY A 162 6.69 12.63 8.79
N PHE A 163 7.26 11.77 9.64
CA PHE A 163 7.15 10.32 9.45
C PHE A 163 5.74 9.85 9.84
N LYS A 164 5.10 9.06 8.98
CA LYS A 164 3.83 8.38 9.30
C LYS A 164 4.11 6.88 9.39
N ASP A 165 3.68 6.25 10.47
CA ASP A 165 3.74 4.79 10.59
C ASP A 165 2.56 4.15 9.83
N TYR A 166 2.66 4.12 8.51
CA TYR A 166 1.56 3.67 7.66
C TYR A 166 1.07 2.26 8.01
N TYR A 167 1.95 1.36 8.47
CA TYR A 167 1.58 -0.02 8.79
C TYR A 167 0.78 -0.10 10.08
N GLU A 168 1.19 0.64 11.12
CA GLU A 168 0.44 0.74 12.36
C GLU A 168 -0.97 1.33 12.10
N GLU A 169 -1.04 2.36 11.28
CA GLU A 169 -2.30 3.03 10.94
C GLU A 169 -3.21 2.17 10.06
N MET A 170 -2.66 1.38 9.13
CA MET A 170 -3.41 0.36 8.41
C MET A 170 -4.00 -0.70 9.34
N MET A 171 -3.22 -1.19 10.32
CA MET A 171 -3.72 -2.16 11.30
C MET A 171 -4.87 -1.59 12.13
N LYS A 172 -4.74 -0.33 12.59
CA LYS A 172 -5.82 0.38 13.30
C LYS A 172 -7.07 0.51 12.43
N ALA A 173 -6.92 0.91 11.17
CA ALA A 173 -8.05 1.08 10.26
C ALA A 173 -8.77 -0.23 9.95
N ILE A 174 -8.04 -1.35 9.82
CA ILE A 174 -8.61 -2.71 9.69
C ILE A 174 -9.38 -3.09 10.97
N ASP A 175 -8.86 -2.67 12.13
CA ASP A 175 -9.52 -2.93 13.40
C ASP A 175 -10.82 -2.13 13.59
N GLU A 176 -10.85 -0.90 13.08
CA GLU A 176 -12.01 -0.01 13.12
C GLU A 176 -13.08 -0.41 12.11
N ASP A 177 -12.69 -0.75 10.86
CA ASP A 177 -13.60 -1.19 9.82
C ASP A 177 -12.99 -2.30 8.95
N SER A 178 -13.71 -3.41 8.87
CA SER A 178 -13.38 -4.55 8.01
C SER A 178 -13.35 -4.25 6.51
N SER A 179 -13.90 -3.11 6.06
CA SER A 179 -13.79 -2.63 4.67
C SER A 179 -12.37 -2.18 4.32
N ASN A 180 -11.56 -1.77 5.30
CA ASN A 180 -10.20 -1.27 5.12
C ASN A 180 -9.14 -2.37 4.92
N GLN A 181 -9.55 -3.59 4.57
CA GLN A 181 -8.60 -4.67 4.37
C GLN A 181 -7.98 -4.59 2.97
N PRO A 182 -6.63 -4.60 2.82
CA PRO A 182 -5.94 -4.50 1.54
C PRO A 182 -5.98 -5.81 0.72
N LEU A 183 -7.14 -6.47 0.67
CA LEU A 183 -7.33 -7.79 0.07
C LEU A 183 -7.17 -7.78 -1.46
N GLY A 184 -7.17 -6.61 -2.10
CA GLY A 184 -6.82 -6.45 -3.51
C GLY A 184 -5.42 -7.02 -3.83
N ILE A 185 -4.50 -6.98 -2.86
CA ILE A 185 -3.17 -7.58 -3.00
C ILE A 185 -3.25 -9.11 -3.17
N MET A 186 -4.10 -9.79 -2.40
CA MET A 186 -4.24 -11.24 -2.50
C MET A 186 -4.93 -11.65 -3.80
N VAL A 187 -5.89 -10.86 -4.28
CA VAL A 187 -6.51 -11.07 -5.60
C VAL A 187 -5.48 -10.88 -6.72
N GLY A 188 -4.63 -9.84 -6.63
CA GLY A 188 -3.52 -9.63 -7.58
C GLY A 188 -2.54 -10.79 -7.61
N GLN A 189 -2.14 -11.32 -6.45
CA GLN A 189 -1.29 -12.52 -6.35
C GLN A 189 -1.92 -13.73 -7.03
N LYS A 190 -3.22 -13.96 -6.82
CA LYS A 190 -3.95 -15.03 -7.50
C LYS A 190 -3.97 -14.86 -9.02
N CYS A 191 -4.04 -13.62 -9.51
CA CYS A 191 -3.95 -13.32 -10.93
C CYS A 191 -2.55 -13.63 -11.48
N GLU A 192 -1.47 -13.26 -10.76
CA GLU A 192 -0.10 -13.64 -11.12
C GLU A 192 0.10 -15.16 -11.20
N GLU A 193 -0.37 -15.90 -10.18
CA GLU A 193 -0.30 -17.37 -10.15
C GLU A 193 -0.96 -18.02 -11.37
N LYS A 194 -2.03 -17.40 -11.87
CA LYS A 194 -2.80 -17.88 -13.03
C LYS A 194 -2.31 -17.31 -14.36
N GLY A 195 -1.34 -16.40 -14.36
CA GLY A 195 -0.89 -15.69 -15.55
C GLY A 195 -1.98 -14.79 -16.16
N ILE A 196 -2.93 -14.31 -15.36
CA ILE A 196 -4.01 -13.43 -15.82
C ILE A 196 -3.55 -11.97 -15.68
N PRO A 197 -3.57 -11.17 -16.77
CA PRO A 197 -3.31 -9.74 -16.70
C PRO A 197 -4.26 -9.03 -15.73
N PHE A 198 -3.74 -8.12 -14.91
CA PHE A 198 -4.59 -7.32 -14.03
C PHE A 198 -4.06 -5.91 -13.82
N VAL A 199 -4.95 -5.06 -13.32
CA VAL A 199 -4.68 -3.66 -12.94
C VAL A 199 -5.31 -3.40 -11.57
N LEU A 200 -4.55 -2.81 -10.65
CA LEU A 200 -5.13 -2.21 -9.45
C LEU A 200 -5.68 -0.83 -9.80
N ALA A 201 -6.95 -0.60 -9.49
CA ALA A 201 -7.67 0.63 -9.78
C ALA A 201 -8.19 1.18 -8.45
N THR A 202 -7.53 2.19 -7.89
CA THR A 202 -7.77 2.65 -6.51
C THR A 202 -7.81 4.17 -6.38
N SER A 203 -8.12 4.67 -5.17
CA SER A 203 -8.08 6.09 -4.79
C SER A 203 -7.11 6.26 -3.62
N THR A 204 -5.84 6.52 -3.91
CA THR A 204 -4.83 6.65 -2.86
C THR A 204 -4.90 8.00 -2.13
N ASN A 205 -5.39 9.05 -2.79
CA ASN A 205 -5.35 10.40 -2.25
C ASN A 205 -6.32 10.66 -1.08
N HIS A 206 -7.46 9.96 -1.02
CA HIS A 206 -8.47 10.15 0.04
C HIS A 206 -8.11 9.37 1.32
N HIS A 207 -7.25 8.36 1.16
CA HIS A 207 -6.76 7.50 2.23
C HIS A 207 -5.24 7.35 2.14
N ASP A 208 -4.47 8.45 2.00
CA ASP A 208 -3.00 8.43 1.86
C ASP A 208 -2.34 7.52 2.91
N ILE A 209 -2.86 7.53 4.13
CA ILE A 209 -2.33 6.74 5.23
C ILE A 209 -2.54 5.22 5.07
N LEU A 210 -3.55 4.79 4.33
CA LEU A 210 -3.87 3.37 4.13
C LEU A 210 -3.30 2.84 2.82
N THR A 211 -3.35 3.65 1.78
CA THR A 211 -3.12 3.23 0.39
C THR A 211 -1.65 3.34 -0.02
N ARG A 212 -0.87 4.21 0.61
CA ARG A 212 0.54 4.40 0.26
C ARG A 212 1.40 3.15 0.41
N PRO A 213 1.26 2.32 1.46
CA PRO A 213 1.96 1.03 1.52
C PRO A 213 1.63 0.10 0.36
N VAL A 214 0.37 0.06 -0.06
CA VAL A 214 -0.09 -0.73 -1.21
C VAL A 214 0.54 -0.20 -2.50
N ALA A 215 0.53 1.11 -2.73
CA ALA A 215 1.14 1.73 -3.90
C ALA A 215 2.67 1.51 -3.96
N ASN A 216 3.35 1.69 -2.83
CA ASN A 216 4.78 1.41 -2.71
C ASN A 216 5.10 -0.05 -3.01
N TYR A 217 4.30 -0.99 -2.48
CA TYR A 217 4.45 -2.41 -2.76
C TYR A 217 4.27 -2.72 -4.24
N CYS A 218 3.20 -2.22 -4.87
CA CYS A 218 2.94 -2.40 -6.30
C CYS A 218 4.10 -1.88 -7.15
N GLY A 219 4.62 -0.69 -6.83
CA GLY A 219 5.78 -0.11 -7.51
C GLY A 219 7.06 -0.95 -7.38
N ARG A 220 7.30 -1.57 -6.21
CA ARG A 220 8.45 -2.45 -5.99
C ARG A 220 8.41 -3.73 -6.82
N ILE A 221 7.22 -4.31 -6.98
CA ILE A 221 7.04 -5.59 -7.69
C ILE A 221 6.65 -5.42 -9.17
N GLY A 222 6.48 -4.18 -9.63
CA GLY A 222 6.17 -3.88 -11.03
C GLY A 222 4.70 -4.08 -11.42
N TRP A 223 3.80 -4.12 -10.43
CA TRP A 223 2.36 -4.13 -10.67
C TRP A 223 1.88 -2.78 -11.18
N SER A 224 0.82 -2.82 -11.99
CA SER A 224 0.19 -1.60 -12.47
C SER A 224 -0.89 -1.15 -11.51
N LEU A 225 -0.79 0.11 -11.11
CA LEU A 225 -1.77 0.79 -10.28
C LEU A 225 -2.20 2.07 -11.00
N ILE A 226 -3.50 2.17 -11.28
CA ILE A 226 -4.15 3.39 -11.74
C ILE A 226 -4.83 4.02 -10.54
N ASP A 227 -4.50 5.29 -10.32
CA ASP A 227 -5.00 6.07 -9.20
C ASP A 227 -5.95 7.16 -9.69
N CYS A 228 -6.89 7.53 -8.81
CA CYS A 228 -7.71 8.72 -8.97
C CYS A 228 -6.83 9.96 -9.08
N MET A 229 -7.32 10.97 -9.80
CA MET A 229 -6.72 12.29 -9.80
C MET A 229 -6.62 12.84 -8.37
N LYS A 230 -5.57 13.62 -8.12
CA LYS A 230 -5.32 14.21 -6.80
C LYS A 230 -6.54 15.02 -6.34
N ASP A 231 -6.98 14.77 -5.12
CA ASP A 231 -8.12 15.44 -4.47
C ASP A 231 -9.48 15.24 -5.21
N CYS A 232 -9.63 14.17 -5.99
CA CYS A 232 -10.87 13.84 -6.71
C CYS A 232 -11.25 12.36 -6.58
N GLU A 233 -11.95 11.97 -5.51
CA GLU A 233 -12.32 10.56 -5.26
C GLU A 233 -13.29 10.07 -6.34
N ASP A 234 -14.25 10.92 -6.64
CA ASP A 234 -15.31 10.70 -7.62
C ASP A 234 -14.79 10.58 -9.07
N ASP A 235 -13.48 10.76 -9.30
CA ASP A 235 -12.83 10.43 -10.57
C ASP A 235 -13.11 8.98 -10.97
N LYS A 236 -13.21 8.05 -9.99
CA LYS A 236 -13.62 6.66 -10.21
C LYS A 236 -15.04 6.48 -10.74
N ALA A 237 -15.90 7.49 -10.65
CA ALA A 237 -17.21 7.47 -11.27
C ALA A 237 -17.19 7.95 -12.73
N SER A 238 -16.03 8.39 -13.26
CA SER A 238 -15.90 8.98 -14.59
C SER A 238 -15.49 7.95 -15.67
N PRO A 239 -16.01 8.07 -16.90
CA PRO A 239 -15.50 7.32 -18.06
C PRO A 239 -14.00 7.51 -18.31
N GLU A 240 -13.46 8.69 -18.04
CA GLU A 240 -12.06 9.04 -18.25
C GLU A 240 -11.13 8.18 -17.38
N TYR A 241 -11.49 7.97 -16.11
CA TYR A 241 -10.77 7.07 -15.22
C TYR A 241 -10.77 5.63 -15.75
N TRP A 242 -11.95 5.10 -16.09
CA TRP A 242 -12.07 3.72 -16.60
C TRP A 242 -11.39 3.53 -17.95
N GLY A 243 -11.22 4.60 -18.74
CA GLY A 243 -10.39 4.59 -19.93
C GLY A 243 -8.92 4.31 -19.65
N ARG A 244 -8.34 5.00 -18.65
CA ARG A 244 -6.96 4.72 -18.22
C ARG A 244 -6.80 3.29 -17.72
N VAL A 245 -7.77 2.79 -16.95
CA VAL A 245 -7.78 1.40 -16.46
C VAL A 245 -7.81 0.40 -17.63
N TYR A 246 -8.71 0.60 -18.59
CA TYR A 246 -8.85 -0.30 -19.74
C TYR A 246 -7.62 -0.29 -20.65
N GLU A 247 -7.06 0.89 -20.96
CA GLU A 247 -5.84 1.03 -21.76
C GLU A 247 -4.65 0.30 -21.12
N GLU A 248 -4.52 0.41 -19.79
CA GLU A 248 -3.48 -0.25 -19.04
C GLU A 248 -3.66 -1.78 -19.03
N LEU A 249 -4.91 -2.26 -18.91
CA LEU A 249 -5.22 -3.68 -18.99
C LEU A 249 -4.86 -4.24 -20.39
N VAL A 250 -5.21 -3.54 -21.46
CA VAL A 250 -4.80 -3.83 -22.86
C VAL A 250 -3.31 -3.88 -23.02
N ARG A 251 -2.59 -2.90 -22.49
CA ARG A 251 -1.13 -2.90 -22.55
C ARG A 251 -0.52 -4.14 -21.89
N LYS A 252 -1.07 -4.60 -20.77
CA LYS A 252 -0.64 -5.82 -20.06
C LYS A 252 -0.99 -7.10 -20.82
N GLY A 253 -2.20 -7.18 -21.40
CA GLY A 253 -2.66 -8.33 -22.18
C GLY A 253 -1.80 -8.59 -23.43
N VAL A 254 -1.36 -7.53 -24.13
CA VAL A 254 -0.47 -7.68 -25.29
C VAL A 254 0.95 -8.06 -24.88
N GLY A 255 1.44 -7.54 -23.75
CA GLY A 255 2.83 -7.70 -23.31
C GLY A 255 3.14 -9.02 -22.60
N GLY A 256 2.13 -9.73 -22.11
CA GLY A 256 2.27 -10.96 -21.31
C GLY A 256 2.50 -12.25 -22.09
N GLY A 257 2.38 -12.22 -23.43
CA GLY A 257 2.62 -13.38 -24.30
C GLY A 257 4.10 -13.64 -24.57
N LYS A 258 4.91 -13.82 -23.53
CA LYS A 258 6.31 -14.29 -23.64
C LYS A 258 6.45 -15.73 -23.17
#